data_AF-A0A508X1E7-F1
#
_entry.id   AF-A0A508X1E7-F1
#
_cell.length_a   1.000
_cell.length_b   1.000
_cell.length_c   1.000
_cell.angle_alpha   90.00
_cell.angle_beta   90.00
_cell.angle_gamma   90.00
#
_symmetry.space_group_name_H-M   'P 1'
#
loop_
_entity.id
_entity.type
_entity.pdbx_description
1 polymer ?
#
loop_
_entity_poly.entity_id
_entity_poly.type
_entity_poly.pdbx_seq_one_letter_code
_entity_poly.pdbx_strand_id
1 'polypeptide(L)'
;MALFHQVKHTDENERIAKAHEETSRRASASKGSIAALQSASTRGRKPDPNSKKLLTLRLDPDVIDHFKATGDGWQSRMNEALRKAAGLT
;
A
#
# COMPACT_ATOMS: atom_id res chain seq x y z
N MET A 1 -30.25 -5.59 39.95
CA MET A 1 -30.47 -4.20 39.49
C MET A 1 -29.10 -3.59 39.21
N ALA A 2 -28.93 -3.10 37.97
CA ALA A 2 -27.81 -2.36 37.35
C ALA A 2 -27.06 -1.38 38.28
N LEU A 3 -25.83 -0.87 38.07
CA LEU A 3 -24.76 -0.89 37.05
C LEU A 3 -23.64 0.03 37.64
N PHE A 4 -22.46 0.09 37.00
CA PHE A 4 -21.40 1.13 37.09
C PHE A 4 -20.06 0.71 37.72
N HIS A 5 -19.32 -0.08 36.93
CA HIS A 5 -17.93 0.23 36.57
C HIS A 5 -17.82 1.71 36.14
N GLN A 6 -16.81 2.47 36.60
CA GLN A 6 -15.96 3.40 35.79
C GLN A 6 -15.22 4.45 36.68
N VAL A 7 -14.12 4.10 37.38
CA VAL A 7 -13.21 5.12 38.00
C VAL A 7 -11.72 4.76 37.86
N LYS A 8 -11.30 4.29 36.67
CA LYS A 8 -9.87 4.06 36.34
C LYS A 8 -9.43 4.66 34.99
N HIS A 9 -10.25 5.50 34.36
CA HIS A 9 -10.05 5.91 32.96
C HIS A 9 -9.50 7.33 32.72
N THR A 10 -9.32 8.17 33.74
CA THR A 10 -8.90 9.57 33.56
C THR A 10 -7.39 9.78 33.54
N ASP A 11 -6.63 9.12 34.42
CA ASP A 11 -5.16 9.30 34.54
C ASP A 11 -4.40 8.76 33.30
N GLU A 12 -4.87 7.64 32.75
CA GLU A 12 -4.32 7.02 31.53
C GLU A 12 -4.53 7.94 30.31
N ASN A 13 -5.71 8.56 30.19
CA ASN A 13 -6.03 9.45 29.05
C ASN A 13 -5.18 10.73 29.06
N GLU A 14 -4.87 11.26 30.25
CA GLU A 14 -4.05 12.46 30.39
C GLU A 14 -2.57 12.17 30.07
N ARG A 15 -2.08 10.98 30.42
CA ARG A 15 -0.75 10.48 30.02
C ARG A 15 -0.64 10.28 28.52
N ILE A 16 -1.68 9.74 27.89
CA ILE A 16 -1.75 9.56 26.43
C ILE A 16 -1.74 10.93 25.72
N ALA A 17 -2.48 11.92 26.24
CA ALA A 17 -2.50 13.26 25.67
C ALA A 17 -1.12 13.95 25.72
N LYS A 18 -0.41 13.85 26.85
CA LYS A 18 0.92 14.44 27.01
C LYS A 18 1.98 13.80 26.11
N ALA A 19 1.92 12.48 25.91
CA ALA A 19 2.81 11.77 25.00
C ALA A 19 2.59 12.18 23.53
N HIS A 20 1.36 12.45 23.13
CA HIS A 20 1.02 12.86 21.77
C HIS A 20 1.51 14.29 21.44
N GLU A 21 1.40 15.21 22.40
CA GLU A 21 1.92 16.58 22.36
C GLU A 21 3.45 16.60 22.14
N GLU A 22 4.18 15.77 22.89
CA GLU A 22 5.64 15.67 22.83
C GLU A 22 6.13 15.03 21.51
N THR A 23 5.40 14.03 21.02
CA THR A 23 5.64 13.42 19.71
C THR A 23 5.43 14.44 18.58
N SER A 24 4.42 15.31 18.70
CA SER A 24 4.12 16.36 17.73
C SER A 24 5.20 17.44 17.67
N ARG A 25 5.77 17.84 18.82
CA ARG A 25 6.90 18.78 18.88
C ARG A 25 8.18 18.23 18.25
N ARG A 26 8.44 16.93 18.40
CA ARG A 26 9.61 16.27 17.80
C ARG A 26 9.46 16.12 16.28
N ALA A 27 8.25 15.91 15.79
CA ALA A 27 7.95 15.84 14.36
C ALA A 27 8.12 17.19 13.64
N SER A 28 7.84 18.33 14.29
CA SER A 28 8.03 19.66 13.69
C SER A 28 9.51 20.04 13.48
N ALA A 29 10.42 19.49 14.28
CA ALA A 29 11.86 19.70 14.12
C ALA A 29 12.46 18.98 12.89
N SER A 30 11.73 18.00 12.32
CA SER A 30 12.16 17.20 11.16
C SER A 30 11.60 17.70 9.81
N LYS A 31 10.69 18.69 9.80
CA LYS A 31 10.02 19.14 8.55
C LYS A 31 10.97 19.79 7.54
N GLY A 32 12.05 20.42 7.99
CA GLY A 32 13.01 21.12 7.12
C GLY A 32 13.87 20.21 6.25
N SER A 33 14.18 18.99 6.70
CA SER A 33 15.05 18.05 5.98
C SER A 33 14.31 17.23 4.92
N ILE A 34 13.02 16.95 5.12
CA ILE A 34 12.20 16.18 4.17
C ILE A 34 11.94 16.98 2.87
N ALA A 35 11.73 18.29 2.98
CA ALA A 35 11.47 19.15 1.83
C ALA A 35 12.70 19.29 0.90
N ALA A 36 13.92 19.27 1.45
CA ALA A 36 15.16 19.34 0.68
C ALA A 36 15.50 18.02 -0.05
N LEU A 37 15.09 16.88 0.50
CA LEU A 37 15.22 15.57 -0.16
C LEU A 37 14.20 15.39 -1.30
N GLN A 38 13.02 15.98 -1.19
CA GLN A 38 11.97 15.89 -2.22
C GLN A 38 12.32 16.63 -3.52
N SER A 39 13.04 17.76 -3.44
CA SER A 39 13.40 18.55 -4.62
C SER A 39 14.52 17.92 -5.47
N ALA A 40 15.36 17.07 -4.87
CA ALA A 40 16.42 16.33 -5.57
C ALA A 40 15.90 15.09 -6.34
N SER A 41 14.67 14.62 -6.05
CA SER A 41 14.10 13.39 -6.61
C SER A 41 13.27 13.59 -7.89
N THR A 42 13.17 14.82 -8.42
CA THR A 42 12.27 15.15 -9.55
C THR A 42 12.85 14.86 -10.94
N ARG A 43 13.88 14.00 -11.04
CA ARG A 43 14.21 13.31 -12.30
C ARG A 43 13.77 11.85 -12.22
N GLY A 44 12.46 11.67 -12.05
CA GLY A 44 11.84 10.36 -12.24
C GLY A 44 11.95 9.91 -13.70
N ARG A 45 12.15 8.60 -13.91
CA ARG A 45 11.98 7.94 -15.20
C ARG A 45 10.59 8.33 -15.75
N LYS A 46 10.54 8.87 -16.97
CA LYS A 46 9.26 9.14 -17.64
C LYS A 46 8.41 7.85 -17.60
N PRO A 47 7.13 7.92 -17.18
CA PRO A 47 6.25 6.75 -17.20
C PRO A 47 6.27 6.13 -18.59
N ASP A 48 6.60 4.84 -18.68
CA ASP A 48 6.61 4.12 -19.94
C ASP A 48 5.14 3.95 -20.39
N PRO A 49 4.74 4.52 -21.54
CA PRO A 49 3.38 4.40 -22.03
C PRO A 49 2.99 2.95 -22.34
N ASN A 50 3.97 2.06 -22.50
CA ASN A 50 3.78 0.64 -22.80
C ASN A 50 3.91 -0.27 -21.57
N SER A 51 3.93 0.31 -20.37
CA SER A 51 3.97 -0.48 -19.13
C SER A 51 2.70 -1.32 -18.94
N LYS A 52 2.88 -2.55 -18.44
CA LYS A 52 1.77 -3.41 -18.02
C LYS A 52 0.97 -2.69 -16.94
N LYS A 53 -0.35 -2.62 -17.10
CA LYS A 53 -1.24 -2.00 -16.13
C LYS A 53 -1.63 -3.02 -15.06
N LEU A 54 -1.52 -2.64 -13.79
CA LEU A 54 -2.09 -3.42 -12.69
C LEU A 54 -3.60 -3.19 -12.67
N LEU A 55 -4.38 -4.26 -12.78
CA LEU A 55 -5.83 -4.24 -12.82
C LEU A 55 -6.35 -5.14 -11.69
N THR A 56 -7.46 -4.77 -11.06
CA THR A 56 -8.19 -5.69 -10.18
C THR A 56 -9.22 -6.43 -11.03
N LEU A 57 -8.95 -7.70 -11.34
CA LEU A 57 -9.80 -8.58 -12.15
C LEU A 57 -10.16 -9.83 -11.33
N ARG A 58 -11.40 -10.30 -11.46
CA ARG A 58 -11.82 -11.61 -10.93
C ARG A 58 -11.76 -12.63 -12.05
N LEU A 59 -11.09 -13.75 -11.78
CA LEU A 59 -10.97 -14.90 -12.67
C LEU A 59 -11.42 -16.14 -11.90
N ASP A 60 -11.82 -17.17 -12.64
CA ASP A 60 -12.15 -18.45 -12.02
C ASP A 60 -10.91 -19.06 -11.32
N PRO A 61 -11.08 -19.72 -10.16
CA PRO A 61 -9.95 -20.22 -9.38
C PRO A 61 -9.10 -21.26 -10.14
N ASP A 62 -9.74 -22.12 -10.91
CA ASP A 62 -9.10 -23.17 -11.72
C ASP A 62 -8.16 -22.58 -12.79
N VAL A 63 -8.55 -21.46 -13.41
CA VAL A 63 -7.70 -20.72 -14.35
C VAL A 63 -6.44 -20.20 -13.63
N ILE A 64 -6.61 -19.60 -12.44
CA ILE A 64 -5.48 -19.09 -11.65
C ILE A 64 -4.53 -20.23 -11.27
N ASP A 65 -5.08 -21.34 -10.79
CA ASP A 65 -4.31 -22.49 -10.34
C ASP A 65 -3.57 -23.16 -11.50
N HIS A 66 -4.23 -23.29 -12.66
CA HIS A 66 -3.61 -23.78 -13.89
C HIS A 66 -2.36 -22.98 -14.26
N PHE A 67 -2.45 -21.65 -14.28
CA PHE A 67 -1.28 -20.83 -14.61
C PHE A 67 -0.25 -20.86 -13.48
N LYS A 68 -0.63 -20.76 -12.21
CA LYS A 68 0.32 -20.82 -11.08
C LYS A 68 1.13 -22.11 -11.04
N ALA A 69 0.53 -23.24 -11.43
CA ALA A 69 1.22 -24.54 -11.51
C ALA A 69 2.40 -24.54 -12.50
N THR A 70 2.42 -23.60 -13.45
CA THR A 70 3.56 -23.43 -14.38
C THR A 70 4.81 -22.83 -13.73
N GLY A 71 4.72 -22.36 -12.48
CA GLY A 71 5.84 -21.80 -11.72
C GLY A 71 6.13 -20.34 -12.05
N ASP A 72 7.39 -19.94 -11.90
CA ASP A 72 7.83 -18.55 -12.09
C ASP A 72 7.46 -17.99 -13.47
N GLY A 73 6.96 -16.77 -13.49
CA GLY A 73 6.51 -16.10 -14.71
C GLY A 73 5.11 -16.51 -15.20
N TRP A 74 4.32 -17.24 -14.39
CA TRP A 74 2.95 -17.62 -14.76
C TRP A 74 2.06 -16.45 -15.19
N GLN A 75 2.22 -15.27 -14.59
CA GLN A 75 1.47 -14.08 -14.98
C GLN A 75 1.82 -13.60 -16.39
N SER A 76 3.09 -13.72 -16.79
CA SER A 76 3.52 -13.40 -18.15
C SER A 76 2.95 -14.39 -19.16
N ARG A 77 2.94 -15.69 -18.82
CA ARG A 77 2.30 -16.73 -19.65
C ARG A 77 0.78 -16.53 -19.78
N MET A 78 0.11 -16.17 -18.69
CA MET A 78 -1.31 -15.81 -18.71
C MET A 78 -1.58 -14.59 -19.61
N ASN A 79 -0.75 -13.56 -19.50
CA ASN A 79 -0.87 -12.38 -20.35
C ASN A 79 -0.67 -12.71 -21.85
N GLU A 80 0.28 -13.58 -22.19
CA GLU A 80 0.49 -14.06 -23.56
C GLU A 80 -0.73 -14.81 -24.09
N ALA A 81 -1.32 -15.71 -23.28
CA ALA A 81 -2.55 -16.41 -23.63
C ALA A 81 -3.72 -15.44 -23.91
N LEU A 82 -3.88 -14.41 -23.07
CA LEU A 82 -4.88 -13.36 -23.27
C LEU A 82 -4.64 -12.55 -24.56
N ARG A 83 -3.38 -12.21 -24.87
CA ARG A 83 -3.03 -11.53 -26.13
C ARG A 83 -3.40 -12.39 -27.33
N LYS A 84 -3.06 -13.68 -27.29
CA LYS A 84 -3.39 -14.62 -28.37
C LYS A 84 -4.90 -14.75 -28.56
N ALA A 85 -5.66 -14.88 -27.48
CA ALA A 85 -7.12 -14.96 -27.51
C ALA A 85 -7.76 -13.68 -28.07
N ALA A 86 -7.16 -12.51 -27.79
CA ALA A 86 -7.61 -11.22 -28.29
C ALA A 86 -7.11 -10.88 -29.71
N GLY A 87 -6.30 -11.74 -30.35
CA GLY A 87 -5.68 -11.45 -31.66
C GLY A 87 -4.60 -10.36 -31.63
N LEU A 88 -4.01 -10.12 -30.46
CA LEU A 88 -2.97 -9.11 -30.21
C LEU A 88 -1.55 -9.69 -30.27
N THR A 89 -1.36 -10.83 -30.96
CA THR A 89 -0.07 -11.53 -31.10
C THR A 89 1.02 -10.57 -31.56
#